data_AF-A0A673KIP0-F1
#
_entry.id   AF-A0A673KIP0-F1
#
_cell.length_a   1.000
_cell.length_b   1.000
_cell.length_c   1.000
_cell.angle_alpha   90.00
_cell.angle_beta   90.00
_cell.angle_gamma   90.00
#
_symmetry.space_group_name_H-M   'P 1'
#
loop_
_entity.id
_entity.type
_entity.pdbx_description
1 polymer ?
#
loop_
_entity_poly.entity_id
_entity_poly.type
_entity_poly.pdbx_seq_one_letter_code
_entity_poly.pdbx_strand_id
1 'polypeptide(L)'
;MPAEDVGPGRGERRRLPWLFLVLVIAAITSSSLSVISLYHVLALQAEVEGLRAEVVRKREEQSGTLEEPMKGAEKQTHQQEEEEDKERIEYLQQTEMDDTITDHTVLSKRSLGHTSNKAEPQPCLQMMANNKRNTFQKEFALELCTAIPWQVGLKRGSALEEEQGTILVKEGGFFFIYSQVYYTDSTFAMGHIVIRIKKNVVGDESQHVVLFRCIQSMNRVNHFNTCYTGGVVKLDSGDRLELLIPRTHANISLDGDSTFLGAIKLA
;
A
#
# COMPACT_ATOMS: atom_id res chain seq x y z
N MET A 1 101.02 -6.94 17.98
CA MET A 1 99.94 -6.01 18.40
C MET A 1 99.47 -5.23 17.18
N PRO A 2 98.22 -4.76 17.10
CA PRO A 2 96.94 -5.31 17.61
C PRO A 2 95.84 -5.28 16.49
N ALA A 3 94.86 -6.20 16.46
CA ALA A 3 93.50 -6.16 17.03
C ALA A 3 92.51 -5.16 16.38
N GLU A 4 91.44 -5.67 15.77
CA GLU A 4 90.11 -5.04 15.75
C GLU A 4 89.03 -6.08 16.05
N ASP A 5 88.10 -5.65 16.89
CA ASP A 5 87.12 -6.41 17.66
C ASP A 5 85.70 -6.15 17.12
N VAL A 6 84.81 -7.12 17.27
CA VAL A 6 83.47 -7.17 16.67
C VAL A 6 82.38 -6.89 17.70
N GLY A 7 81.50 -5.95 17.35
CA GLY A 7 80.07 -5.87 17.76
C GLY A 7 79.72 -4.89 18.89
N PRO A 8 78.43 -4.61 19.18
CA PRO A 8 77.21 -5.23 18.64
C PRO A 8 76.05 -4.25 18.28
N GLY A 9 74.99 -4.77 17.64
CA GLY A 9 73.79 -4.02 17.21
C GLY A 9 72.72 -3.76 18.28
N ARG A 10 71.76 -2.86 17.97
CA ARG A 10 70.45 -2.75 18.66
C ARG A 10 69.43 -1.85 17.93
N GLY A 11 68.92 -2.29 16.78
CA GLY A 11 67.94 -1.52 15.97
C GLY A 11 66.50 -2.05 15.96
N GLU A 12 66.20 -3.22 16.56
CA GLU A 12 64.95 -3.95 16.26
C GLU A 12 63.92 -4.04 17.41
N ARG A 13 64.21 -3.51 18.60
CA ARG A 13 63.37 -3.72 19.80
C ARG A 13 62.14 -2.80 19.95
N ARG A 14 61.95 -1.78 19.12
CA ARG A 14 60.93 -0.73 19.36
C ARG A 14 59.64 -0.85 18.53
N ARG A 15 59.63 -1.62 17.42
CA ARG A 15 58.43 -1.84 16.58
C ARG A 15 57.56 -3.02 17.03
N LEU A 16 58.18 -4.08 17.56
CA LEU A 16 57.47 -5.24 18.10
C LEU A 16 56.47 -4.87 19.22
N PRO A 17 56.82 -4.04 20.23
CA PRO A 17 55.92 -3.72 21.34
C PRO A 17 54.62 -3.04 20.91
N TRP A 18 54.68 -2.21 19.86
CA TRP A 18 53.51 -1.51 19.33
C TRP A 18 52.60 -2.45 18.54
N LEU A 19 53.18 -3.33 17.71
CA LEU A 19 52.41 -4.35 16.99
C LEU A 19 51.74 -5.33 17.96
N PHE A 20 52.43 -5.76 19.02
CA PHE A 20 51.82 -6.58 20.07
C PHE A 20 50.67 -5.85 20.78
N LEU A 21 50.82 -4.56 21.10
CA LEU A 21 49.76 -3.77 21.70
C LEU A 21 48.54 -3.64 20.78
N VAL A 22 48.74 -3.36 19.49
CA VAL A 22 47.67 -3.27 18.49
C VAL A 22 46.96 -4.61 18.32
N LEU A 23 47.70 -5.73 18.30
CA LEU A 23 47.12 -7.08 18.21
C LEU A 23 46.30 -7.42 19.46
N VAL A 24 46.77 -7.05 20.66
CA VAL A 24 46.03 -7.27 21.91
C VAL A 24 44.75 -6.43 21.92
N ILE A 25 44.81 -5.16 21.51
CA ILE A 25 43.62 -4.30 21.41
C ILE A 25 42.64 -4.88 20.39
N ALA A 26 43.11 -5.30 19.20
CA ALA A 26 42.27 -5.90 18.17
C ALA A 26 41.63 -7.22 18.63
N ALA A 27 42.37 -8.05 19.38
CA ALA A 27 41.84 -9.28 19.95
C ALA A 27 40.76 -9.00 21.00
N ILE A 28 40.96 -8.00 21.86
CA ILE A 28 39.98 -7.59 22.87
C ILE A 28 38.73 -7.01 22.20
N THR A 29 38.87 -6.14 21.21
CA THR A 29 37.72 -5.53 20.51
C THR A 29 36.97 -6.55 19.67
N SER A 30 37.66 -7.46 18.99
CA SER A 30 37.02 -8.56 18.25
C SER A 30 36.25 -9.50 19.19
N SER A 31 36.84 -9.84 20.34
CA SER A 31 36.19 -10.68 21.35
C SER A 31 34.97 -9.98 21.96
N SER A 32 35.08 -8.69 22.30
CA SER A 32 33.96 -7.94 22.88
C SER A 32 32.82 -7.74 21.88
N LEU A 33 33.11 -7.44 20.62
CA LEU A 33 32.10 -7.34 19.55
C LEU A 33 31.40 -8.69 19.32
N SER A 34 32.14 -9.79 19.39
CA SER A 34 31.56 -11.14 19.26
C SER A 34 30.57 -11.44 20.39
N VAL A 35 30.91 -11.08 21.64
CA VAL A 35 30.02 -11.25 22.79
C VAL A 35 28.77 -10.37 22.66
N ILE A 36 28.92 -9.11 22.25
CA ILE A 36 27.79 -8.19 22.04
C ILE A 36 26.87 -8.72 20.92
N SER A 37 27.46 -9.18 19.82
CA SER A 37 26.70 -9.75 18.70
C SER A 37 25.93 -11.00 19.13
N LEU A 38 26.57 -11.89 19.89
CA LEU A 38 25.92 -13.07 20.43
C LEU A 38 24.77 -12.71 21.38
N TYR A 39 24.95 -11.70 22.24
CA TYR A 39 23.89 -11.21 23.12
C TYR A 39 22.68 -10.69 22.33
N HIS A 40 22.90 -9.90 21.28
CA HIS A 40 21.81 -9.44 20.41
C HIS A 40 21.11 -10.59 19.69
N VAL A 41 21.84 -11.59 19.20
CA VAL A 41 21.24 -12.77 18.56
C VAL A 41 20.38 -13.55 19.56
N LEU A 42 20.88 -13.76 20.78
CA LEU A 42 20.12 -14.46 21.83
C LEU A 42 18.88 -13.67 22.27
N ALA A 43 19.00 -12.34 22.44
CA ALA A 43 17.87 -11.48 22.77
C ALA A 43 16.80 -11.51 21.66
N LEU A 44 17.22 -11.41 20.40
CA LEU A 44 16.33 -11.53 19.25
C LEU A 44 15.67 -12.90 19.15
N GLN A 45 16.40 -13.99 19.45
CA GLN A 45 15.81 -15.33 19.48
C GLN A 45 14.71 -15.43 20.54
N ALA A 46 14.92 -14.89 21.74
CA ALA A 46 13.91 -14.87 22.79
C ALA A 46 12.69 -14.03 22.41
N GLU A 47 12.88 -12.89 21.75
CA GLU A 47 11.77 -12.07 21.23
C GLU A 47 10.99 -12.78 20.13
N VAL A 48 11.67 -13.48 19.21
CA VAL A 48 11.03 -14.27 18.14
C VAL A 48 10.25 -15.44 18.71
N GLU A 49 10.79 -16.16 19.70
CA GLU A 49 10.08 -17.24 20.38
C GLU A 49 8.86 -16.71 21.14
N GLY A 50 8.99 -15.57 21.82
CA GLY A 50 7.88 -14.89 22.50
C GLY A 50 6.79 -14.45 21.54
N LEU A 51 7.15 -13.81 20.41
CA LEU A 51 6.21 -13.40 19.38
C LEU A 51 5.55 -14.60 18.70
N ARG A 52 6.28 -15.69 18.47
CA ARG A 52 5.73 -16.93 17.91
C ARG A 52 4.70 -17.56 18.86
N ALA A 53 4.99 -17.60 20.16
CA ALA A 53 4.05 -18.07 21.17
C ALA A 53 2.79 -17.17 21.23
N GLU A 54 2.96 -15.86 21.17
CA GLU A 54 1.85 -14.90 21.15
C GLU A 54 0.98 -15.02 19.89
N VAL A 55 1.57 -15.30 18.72
CA VAL A 55 0.83 -15.58 17.48
C VAL A 55 0.06 -16.89 17.58
N VAL A 56 0.65 -17.95 18.16
CA VAL A 56 -0.04 -19.22 18.39
C VAL A 56 -1.21 -19.04 19.36
N ARG A 57 -0.99 -18.33 20.48
CA ARG A 57 -2.03 -18.01 21.46
C ARG A 57 -3.19 -17.25 20.83
N LYS A 58 -2.91 -16.19 20.06
CA LYS A 58 -3.95 -15.44 19.34
C LYS A 58 -4.70 -16.30 18.32
N ARG A 59 -4.01 -17.23 17.66
CA ARG A 59 -4.62 -18.18 16.73
C ARG A 59 -5.53 -19.19 17.45
N GLU A 60 -5.14 -19.63 18.64
CA GLU A 60 -5.96 -20.51 19.49
C GLU A 60 -7.18 -19.77 20.06
N GLU A 61 -7.05 -18.52 20.49
CA GLU A 61 -8.18 -17.68 20.93
C GLU A 61 -9.18 -17.42 19.80
N GLN A 62 -8.68 -17.17 18.59
CA GLN A 62 -9.52 -16.98 17.41
C GLN A 62 -10.16 -18.30 16.94
N SER A 63 -9.52 -19.45 17.19
CA SER A 63 -10.06 -20.78 16.88
C SER A 63 -11.00 -21.31 17.97
N GLY A 64 -10.82 -20.91 19.24
CA GLY A 64 -11.65 -21.29 20.38
C GLY A 64 -13.00 -20.55 20.44
N THR A 65 -13.15 -19.49 19.64
CA THR A 65 -14.45 -18.80 19.44
C THR A 65 -15.31 -19.49 18.36
N LEU A 66 -14.80 -20.55 17.71
CA LEU A 66 -15.49 -21.29 16.63
C LEU A 66 -16.11 -22.62 17.08
N GLU A 67 -16.04 -22.98 18.37
CA GLU A 67 -16.74 -24.14 18.92
C GLU A 67 -17.75 -23.75 20.00
N GLU A 68 -18.84 -23.10 19.59
CA GLU A 68 -20.14 -23.26 20.26
C GLU A 68 -21.18 -23.79 19.27
N PRO A 69 -22.05 -24.73 19.69
CA PRO A 69 -22.95 -25.42 18.80
C PRO A 69 -24.13 -24.52 18.39
N MET A 70 -24.29 -24.41 17.07
CA MET A 70 -25.46 -23.93 16.34
C MET A 70 -26.79 -24.34 17.00
N LYS A 71 -27.41 -23.42 17.74
CA LYS A 71 -28.86 -23.38 18.02
C LYS A 71 -29.24 -22.02 18.64
N GLY A 72 -29.67 -21.09 17.79
CA GLY A 72 -30.30 -19.84 18.23
C GLY A 72 -29.74 -18.58 17.60
N ALA A 73 -29.76 -18.47 16.27
CA ALA A 73 -29.56 -17.19 15.59
C ALA A 73 -30.37 -17.13 14.27
N GLU A 74 -31.61 -17.66 14.31
CA GLU A 74 -32.66 -17.33 13.34
C GLU A 74 -33.77 -16.60 14.10
N LYS A 75 -33.49 -15.34 14.47
CA LYS A 75 -34.46 -14.31 14.87
C LYS A 75 -33.68 -13.12 15.41
N GLN A 76 -33.03 -12.36 14.53
CA GLN A 76 -32.71 -10.96 14.82
C GLN A 76 -32.37 -10.09 13.60
N THR A 77 -32.22 -10.66 12.40
CA THR A 77 -31.97 -9.84 11.20
C THR A 77 -33.25 -9.44 10.43
N HIS A 78 -34.41 -10.01 10.74
CA HIS A 78 -35.64 -9.78 9.96
C HIS A 78 -36.56 -8.66 10.47
N GLN A 79 -36.10 -7.78 11.38
CA GLN A 79 -36.90 -6.65 11.88
C GLN A 79 -36.29 -5.27 11.58
N GLN A 80 -35.16 -5.21 10.88
CA GLN A 80 -34.54 -3.92 10.53
C GLN A 80 -34.58 -3.61 9.03
N GLU A 81 -34.90 -4.59 8.17
CA GLU A 81 -35.02 -4.40 6.72
C GLU A 81 -36.45 -4.09 6.24
N GLU A 82 -37.49 -4.28 7.08
CA GLU A 82 -38.89 -3.99 6.70
C GLU A 82 -39.39 -2.57 7.05
N GLU A 83 -38.66 -1.79 7.86
CA GLU A 83 -39.04 -0.38 8.14
C GLU A 83 -38.41 0.62 7.15
N GLU A 84 -37.20 0.37 6.61
CA GLU A 84 -36.56 1.30 5.66
C GLU A 84 -37.17 1.24 4.25
N ASP A 85 -37.74 0.09 3.84
CA ASP A 85 -38.32 -0.05 2.49
C ASP A 85 -39.76 0.53 2.41
N LYS A 86 -40.41 0.75 3.57
CA LYS A 86 -41.74 1.35 3.63
C LYS A 86 -41.71 2.87 3.61
N GLU A 87 -40.70 3.51 4.22
CA GLU A 87 -40.52 4.97 4.14
C GLU A 87 -40.05 5.45 2.76
N ARG A 88 -39.31 4.61 2.01
CA ARG A 88 -38.84 4.96 0.67
C ARG A 88 -39.95 4.94 -0.39
N ILE A 89 -40.98 4.13 -0.21
CA ILE A 89 -42.10 3.99 -1.15
C ILE A 89 -43.15 5.12 -0.98
N GLU A 90 -43.29 5.70 0.22
CA GLU A 90 -44.19 6.85 0.44
C GLU A 90 -43.65 8.17 -0.13
N TYR A 91 -42.34 8.33 -0.27
CA TYR A 91 -41.73 9.58 -0.76
C TYR A 91 -41.73 9.72 -2.30
N LEU A 92 -41.88 8.62 -3.04
CA LEU A 92 -41.87 8.61 -4.51
C LEU A 92 -43.26 8.75 -5.14
N GLN A 93 -44.34 8.68 -4.36
CA GLN A 93 -45.71 8.75 -4.86
C GLN A 93 -46.35 10.15 -4.77
N GLN A 94 -45.62 11.15 -4.27
CA GLN A 94 -46.16 12.49 -4.01
C GLN A 94 -45.64 13.62 -4.92
N THR A 95 -44.92 13.30 -6.01
CA THR A 95 -44.33 14.35 -6.89
C THR A 95 -44.58 14.14 -8.40
N GLU A 96 -45.75 13.63 -8.80
CA GLU A 96 -46.19 13.70 -10.20
C GLU A 96 -47.71 13.92 -10.30
N MET A 97 -48.14 15.18 -10.21
CA MET A 97 -49.30 15.75 -10.91
C MET A 97 -49.47 17.20 -10.44
N ASP A 98 -49.08 18.17 -11.27
CA ASP A 98 -50.03 19.16 -11.82
C ASP A 98 -49.26 20.14 -12.71
N ASP A 99 -49.58 20.09 -14.00
CA ASP A 99 -49.03 20.94 -15.04
C ASP A 99 -50.17 21.88 -15.45
N THR A 100 -50.22 23.11 -14.90
CA THR A 100 -51.01 24.22 -15.46
C THR A 100 -50.59 25.59 -14.90
N ILE A 101 -49.91 26.36 -15.76
CA ILE A 101 -50.00 27.82 -16.01
C ILE A 101 -50.55 28.69 -14.85
N THR A 102 -49.70 29.54 -14.23
CA THR A 102 -50.00 30.98 -14.03
C THR A 102 -48.80 31.82 -13.57
N ASP A 103 -48.89 33.10 -13.91
CA ASP A 103 -47.93 34.20 -13.93
C ASP A 103 -47.17 34.60 -12.65
N HIS A 104 -45.99 35.19 -12.90
CA HIS A 104 -45.27 36.23 -12.15
C HIS A 104 -45.24 36.23 -10.59
N THR A 105 -44.04 36.06 -10.02
CA THR A 105 -43.48 37.07 -9.10
C THR A 105 -41.97 36.89 -8.88
N VAL A 106 -41.23 37.95 -9.14
CA VAL A 106 -39.80 38.10 -8.91
C VAL A 106 -39.54 38.15 -7.40
N LEU A 107 -38.82 37.15 -6.87
CA LEU A 107 -38.14 37.26 -5.58
C LEU A 107 -36.63 37.09 -5.77
N SER A 108 -35.99 38.24 -5.89
CA SER A 108 -34.55 38.46 -5.85
C SER A 108 -33.95 37.86 -4.59
N LYS A 109 -33.24 36.72 -4.71
CA LYS A 109 -32.26 36.28 -3.72
C LYS A 109 -30.94 37.00 -4.00
N ARG A 110 -30.55 37.86 -3.07
CA ARG A 110 -29.25 38.54 -3.01
C ARG A 110 -28.14 37.50 -2.95
N SER A 111 -27.57 37.16 -4.10
CA SER A 111 -26.24 36.56 -4.19
C SER A 111 -25.22 37.65 -3.92
N LEU A 112 -24.64 37.65 -2.72
CA LEU A 112 -23.37 38.33 -2.47
C LEU A 112 -22.35 37.68 -3.41
N GLY A 113 -21.81 38.50 -4.30
CA GLY A 113 -21.08 38.07 -5.48
C GLY A 113 -19.91 37.16 -5.14
N HIS A 114 -20.09 35.87 -5.40
CA HIS A 114 -19.02 35.07 -5.95
C HIS A 114 -19.26 35.01 -7.44
N THR A 115 -18.33 35.56 -8.21
CA THR A 115 -18.21 35.28 -9.64
C THR A 115 -18.35 33.77 -9.82
N SER A 116 -19.42 33.34 -10.51
CA SER A 116 -19.56 31.97 -10.98
C SER A 116 -18.52 31.78 -12.09
N ASN A 117 -17.26 31.68 -11.69
CA ASN A 117 -16.26 31.00 -12.48
C ASN A 117 -16.78 29.58 -12.56
N LYS A 118 -17.24 29.15 -13.74
CA LYS A 118 -17.54 27.75 -14.05
C LYS A 118 -16.52 26.88 -13.33
N ALA A 119 -16.94 26.13 -12.30
CA ALA A 119 -16.03 25.27 -11.57
C ALA A 119 -15.39 24.33 -12.60
N GLU A 120 -14.08 24.48 -12.80
CA GLU A 120 -13.39 23.71 -13.80
C GLU A 120 -13.53 22.22 -13.43
N PRO A 121 -13.93 21.37 -14.38
CA PRO A 121 -13.84 19.93 -14.27
C PRO A 121 -12.60 19.44 -13.49
N GLN A 122 -12.77 18.79 -12.33
CA GLN A 122 -11.63 18.13 -11.66
C GLN A 122 -11.00 17.10 -12.61
N PRO A 123 -9.70 17.23 -12.94
CA PRO A 123 -9.01 16.26 -13.77
C PRO A 123 -8.95 14.90 -13.11
N CYS A 124 -9.22 13.83 -13.85
CA CYS A 124 -9.20 12.47 -13.33
C CYS A 124 -8.81 11.45 -14.39
N LEU A 125 -8.28 10.32 -13.94
CA LEU A 125 -8.00 9.16 -14.76
C LEU A 125 -8.35 7.89 -13.97
N GLN A 126 -9.12 6.99 -14.58
CA GLN A 126 -9.42 5.66 -14.06
C GLN A 126 -8.98 4.62 -15.09
N MET A 127 -8.15 3.69 -14.62
CA MET A 127 -7.73 2.49 -15.33
C MET A 127 -8.52 1.29 -14.78
N MET A 128 -8.98 0.44 -15.68
CA MET A 128 -9.74 -0.77 -15.38
C MET A 128 -8.96 -1.98 -15.87
N ALA A 129 -9.12 -3.12 -15.21
CA ALA A 129 -8.51 -4.36 -15.67
C ALA A 129 -8.98 -4.71 -17.09
N ASN A 130 -8.07 -5.31 -17.87
CA ASN A 130 -8.30 -5.70 -19.25
C ASN A 130 -8.39 -7.22 -19.35
N ASN A 131 -9.61 -7.75 -19.36
CA ASN A 131 -9.89 -9.18 -19.49
C ASN A 131 -9.50 -9.81 -20.83
N LYS A 132 -9.04 -9.03 -21.83
CA LYS A 132 -8.49 -9.55 -23.09
C LYS A 132 -7.00 -9.88 -22.99
N ARG A 133 -6.36 -9.57 -21.86
CA ARG A 133 -4.94 -9.80 -21.59
C ARG A 133 -4.78 -10.60 -20.31
N ASN A 134 -3.63 -11.26 -20.17
CA ASN A 134 -3.30 -11.97 -18.95
C ASN A 134 -2.48 -11.08 -18.01
N THR A 135 -2.57 -11.37 -16.72
CA THR A 135 -1.61 -10.85 -15.74
C THR A 135 -0.19 -11.24 -16.12
N PHE A 136 0.77 -10.37 -15.80
CA PHE A 136 2.18 -10.61 -16.08
C PHE A 136 3.01 -10.41 -14.82
N GLN A 137 4.22 -10.95 -14.80
CA GLN A 137 5.10 -10.83 -13.65
C GLN A 137 6.01 -9.61 -13.82
N LYS A 138 6.23 -8.87 -12.74
CA LYS A 138 7.09 -7.70 -12.70
C LYS A 138 7.96 -7.74 -11.45
N GLU A 139 9.25 -7.48 -11.60
CA GLU A 139 10.16 -7.38 -10.46
C GLU A 139 9.97 -6.05 -9.73
N PHE A 140 9.88 -6.11 -8.40
CA PHE A 140 9.81 -4.95 -7.52
C PHE A 140 10.53 -5.28 -6.20
N ALA A 141 11.49 -4.44 -5.80
CA ALA A 141 12.26 -4.63 -4.56
C ALA A 141 12.89 -6.05 -4.42
N LEU A 142 13.38 -6.61 -5.53
CA LEU A 142 13.95 -7.98 -5.62
C LEU A 142 12.92 -9.12 -5.45
N GLU A 143 11.63 -8.80 -5.41
CA GLU A 143 10.53 -9.76 -5.37
C GLU A 143 9.74 -9.75 -6.69
N LEU A 144 9.26 -10.92 -7.11
CA LEU A 144 8.37 -11.03 -8.26
C LEU A 144 6.92 -10.77 -7.84
N CYS A 145 6.36 -9.70 -8.38
CA CYS A 145 4.98 -9.29 -8.19
C CYS A 145 4.12 -9.61 -9.41
N THR A 146 2.81 -9.74 -9.19
CA THR A 146 1.83 -9.83 -10.27
C THR A 146 1.34 -8.43 -10.62
N ALA A 147 1.48 -8.08 -11.90
CA ALA A 147 0.99 -6.84 -12.48
C ALA A 147 -0.30 -7.08 -13.26
N ILE A 148 -1.21 -6.12 -13.17
CA ILE A 148 -2.54 -6.17 -13.78
C ILE A 148 -2.46 -5.51 -15.17
N PRO A 149 -2.98 -6.14 -16.23
CA PRO A 149 -3.05 -5.51 -17.53
C PRO A 149 -4.17 -4.46 -17.51
N TRP A 150 -3.80 -3.20 -17.73
CA TRP A 150 -4.75 -2.10 -17.64
C TRP A 150 -5.28 -1.67 -19.02
N GLN A 151 -6.46 -1.06 -18.99
CA GLN A 151 -7.03 -0.25 -20.07
C GLN A 151 -7.64 1.02 -19.48
N VAL A 152 -7.67 2.11 -20.24
CA VAL A 152 -8.29 3.36 -19.78
C VAL A 152 -9.80 3.21 -19.78
N GLY A 153 -10.44 3.48 -18.63
CA GLY A 153 -11.90 3.53 -18.50
C GLY A 153 -12.43 4.96 -18.60
N LEU A 154 -11.89 5.87 -17.78
CA LEU A 154 -12.28 7.28 -17.76
C LEU A 154 -11.03 8.15 -17.81
N LYS A 155 -11.04 9.21 -18.62
CA LYS A 155 -10.03 10.26 -18.63
C LYS A 155 -10.69 11.63 -18.77
N ARG A 156 -10.29 12.58 -17.92
CA ARG A 156 -10.79 13.96 -17.92
C ARG A 156 -9.65 14.93 -17.59
N GLY A 157 -9.50 15.98 -18.40
CA GLY A 157 -8.43 16.98 -18.23
C GLY A 157 -7.05 16.50 -18.68
N SER A 158 -6.03 17.34 -18.42
CA SER A 158 -4.63 17.14 -18.84
C SER A 158 -3.68 16.72 -17.72
N ALA A 159 -4.11 16.76 -16.46
CA ALA A 159 -3.23 16.55 -15.33
C ALA A 159 -2.72 15.11 -15.18
N LEU A 160 -3.38 14.13 -15.80
CA LEU A 160 -3.08 12.70 -15.69
C LEU A 160 -3.12 12.03 -17.06
N GLU A 161 -2.17 11.14 -17.31
CA GLU A 161 -2.07 10.34 -18.55
C GLU A 161 -1.81 8.87 -18.23
N GLU A 162 -2.32 7.95 -19.05
CA GLU A 162 -1.92 6.55 -18.97
C GLU A 162 -0.66 6.37 -19.82
N GLU A 163 0.34 5.69 -19.25
CA GLU A 163 1.57 5.33 -19.96
C GLU A 163 2.09 3.99 -19.44
N GLN A 164 2.15 2.99 -20.33
CA GLN A 164 2.73 1.67 -20.06
C GLN A 164 2.11 0.95 -18.84
N GLY A 165 0.79 1.11 -18.63
CA GLY A 165 0.12 0.52 -17.47
C GLY A 165 0.38 1.26 -16.16
N THR A 166 0.87 2.50 -16.23
CA THR A 166 1.02 3.41 -15.08
C THR A 166 0.24 4.70 -15.30
N ILE A 167 -0.11 5.40 -14.23
CA ILE A 167 -0.68 6.75 -14.30
C ILE A 167 0.46 7.76 -14.20
N LEU A 168 0.75 8.49 -15.27
CA LEU A 168 1.69 9.60 -15.31
C LEU A 168 1.03 10.90 -14.81
N VAL A 169 1.67 11.55 -13.85
CA VAL A 169 1.27 12.87 -13.36
C VAL A 169 1.88 13.95 -14.26
N LYS A 170 1.06 14.75 -14.94
CA LYS A 170 1.53 15.85 -15.80
C LYS A 170 1.62 17.16 -15.04
N GLU A 171 0.70 17.38 -14.12
CA GLU A 171 0.61 18.60 -13.32
C GLU A 171 0.71 18.23 -11.85
N GLY A 172 1.66 18.80 -11.11
CA GLY A 172 1.79 18.55 -9.68
C GLY A 172 0.59 19.09 -8.87
N GLY A 173 0.34 18.50 -7.71
CA GLY A 173 -0.79 18.87 -6.86
C GLY A 173 -1.15 17.80 -5.82
N PHE A 174 -2.29 17.98 -5.17
CA PHE A 174 -2.89 16.97 -4.31
C PHE A 174 -3.86 16.11 -5.12
N PHE A 175 -3.78 14.80 -4.93
CA PHE A 175 -4.59 13.82 -5.64
C PHE A 175 -5.27 12.90 -4.66
N PHE A 176 -6.57 12.65 -4.86
CA PHE A 176 -7.23 11.49 -4.26
C PHE A 176 -7.00 10.29 -5.17
N ILE A 177 -6.32 9.27 -4.64
CA ILE A 177 -5.99 8.03 -5.34
C ILE A 177 -6.81 6.92 -4.72
N TYR A 178 -7.33 6.02 -5.54
CA TYR A 178 -8.12 4.88 -5.11
C TYR A 178 -7.82 3.65 -5.96
N SER A 179 -7.99 2.48 -5.36
CA SER A 179 -7.82 1.21 -6.05
C SER A 179 -8.69 0.12 -5.46
N GLN A 180 -9.12 -0.80 -6.31
CA GLN A 180 -9.77 -2.04 -5.91
C GLN A 180 -9.23 -3.21 -6.71
N VAL A 181 -9.10 -4.37 -6.07
CA VAL A 181 -8.81 -5.63 -6.75
C VAL A 181 -9.74 -6.70 -6.22
N TYR A 182 -10.33 -7.47 -7.13
CA TYR A 182 -11.13 -8.65 -6.79
C TYR A 182 -10.27 -9.91 -6.82
N TYR A 183 -9.99 -10.47 -5.64
CA TYR A 183 -9.18 -11.67 -5.47
C TYR A 183 -10.02 -12.94 -5.57
N THR A 184 -9.51 -13.88 -6.36
CA THR A 184 -10.00 -15.24 -6.51
C THR A 184 -8.87 -16.24 -6.24
N ASP A 185 -7.96 -15.90 -5.32
CA ASP A 185 -6.81 -16.70 -4.93
C ASP A 185 -7.05 -17.31 -3.53
N SER A 186 -6.84 -18.62 -3.40
CA SER A 186 -7.11 -19.38 -2.17
C SER A 186 -6.06 -19.21 -1.06
N THR A 187 -5.06 -18.36 -1.29
CA THR A 187 -3.97 -18.13 -0.34
C THR A 187 -4.42 -17.28 0.82
N PHE A 188 -4.00 -17.68 2.03
CA PHE A 188 -4.52 -17.19 3.31
C PHE A 188 -4.65 -15.66 3.45
N ALA A 189 -3.81 -14.89 2.76
CA ALA A 189 -3.93 -13.44 2.65
C ALA A 189 -3.56 -12.99 1.23
N MET A 190 -4.37 -12.06 0.71
CA MET A 190 -4.16 -11.40 -0.57
C MET A 190 -4.24 -9.90 -0.40
N GLY A 191 -3.61 -9.17 -1.31
CA GLY A 191 -3.52 -7.74 -1.18
C GLY A 191 -2.82 -7.08 -2.36
N HIS A 192 -2.79 -5.76 -2.37
CA HIS A 192 -2.06 -4.98 -3.35
C HIS A 192 -1.46 -3.75 -2.69
N ILE A 193 -0.45 -3.22 -3.36
CA ILE A 193 0.21 -1.97 -2.99
C ILE A 193 0.07 -0.98 -4.13
N VAL A 194 -0.21 0.27 -3.76
CA VAL A 194 -0.18 1.41 -4.69
C VAL A 194 1.15 2.12 -4.48
N ILE A 195 1.93 2.23 -5.54
CA ILE A 195 3.32 2.70 -5.52
C ILE A 195 3.40 4.03 -6.27
N ARG A 196 4.04 5.02 -5.64
CA ARG A 196 4.55 6.21 -6.30
C ARG A 196 5.97 5.95 -6.78
N ILE A 197 6.21 6.15 -8.07
CA ILE A 197 7.54 6.17 -8.66
C ILE A 197 7.90 7.65 -8.85
N LYS A 198 8.84 8.13 -8.03
CA LYS A 198 9.27 9.52 -8.05
C LYS A 198 10.11 9.80 -9.29
N LYS A 199 9.80 10.88 -10.00
CA LYS A 199 10.67 11.36 -11.08
C LYS A 199 11.98 11.92 -10.55
N ASN A 200 11.89 12.70 -9.48
CA ASN A 200 13.03 13.34 -8.83
C ASN A 200 13.21 12.74 -7.43
N VAL A 201 14.46 12.42 -7.09
CA VAL A 201 14.85 11.86 -5.79
C VAL A 201 15.89 12.78 -5.19
N VAL A 202 15.79 13.08 -3.89
CA VAL A 202 16.73 13.93 -3.16
C VAL A 202 17.44 13.09 -2.12
N GLY A 203 18.78 13.20 -2.05
CA GLY A 203 19.58 12.48 -1.06
C GLY A 203 19.48 10.96 -1.19
N ASP A 204 19.16 10.29 -0.09
CA ASP A 204 19.02 8.84 0.05
C ASP A 204 17.56 8.36 0.00
N GLU A 205 16.63 9.22 -0.41
CA GLU A 205 15.22 8.85 -0.55
C GLU A 205 15.02 7.72 -1.56
N SER A 206 14.07 6.83 -1.28
CA SER A 206 13.69 5.78 -2.24
C SER A 206 12.95 6.38 -3.43
N GLN A 207 13.29 5.93 -4.65
CA GLN A 207 12.55 6.28 -5.86
C GLN A 207 11.13 5.71 -5.84
N HIS A 208 10.97 4.52 -5.29
CA HIS A 208 9.68 3.83 -5.19
C HIS A 208 9.15 3.96 -3.75
N VAL A 209 7.94 4.50 -3.61
CA VAL A 209 7.30 4.71 -2.31
C VAL A 209 5.93 4.05 -2.32
N VAL A 210 5.70 3.12 -1.39
CA VAL A 210 4.36 2.55 -1.19
C VAL A 210 3.47 3.58 -0.51
N LEU A 211 2.42 4.01 -1.18
CA LEU A 211 1.44 4.97 -0.68
C LEU A 211 0.38 4.28 0.17
N PHE A 212 -0.22 3.23 -0.38
CA PHE A 212 -1.33 2.51 0.23
C PHE A 212 -1.10 1.01 0.11
N ARG A 213 -1.63 0.28 1.10
CA ARG A 213 -1.63 -1.17 1.12
C ARG A 213 -3.02 -1.66 1.51
N CYS A 214 -3.55 -2.58 0.72
CA CYS A 214 -4.79 -3.27 1.02
C CYS A 214 -4.48 -4.75 1.28
N ILE A 215 -5.03 -5.34 2.34
CA ILE A 215 -4.89 -6.76 2.67
C ILE A 215 -6.26 -7.33 3.04
N GLN A 216 -6.59 -8.50 2.50
CA GLN A 216 -7.74 -9.32 2.87
C GLN A 216 -7.27 -10.72 3.26
N SER A 217 -7.91 -11.28 4.29
CA SER A 217 -7.79 -12.71 4.56
C SER A 217 -8.67 -13.50 3.61
N MET A 218 -8.19 -14.65 3.13
CA MET A 218 -8.94 -15.50 2.20
C MET A 218 -9.30 -16.83 2.85
N ASN A 219 -10.53 -17.28 2.62
CA ASN A 219 -10.98 -18.60 3.00
C ASN A 219 -10.49 -19.64 1.97
N ARG A 220 -10.05 -20.82 2.41
CA ARG A 220 -9.53 -21.86 1.51
C ARG A 220 -10.55 -22.39 0.50
N VAL A 221 -11.83 -22.42 0.88
CA VAL A 221 -12.92 -22.96 0.06
C VAL A 221 -13.59 -21.84 -0.74
N ASN A 222 -13.99 -20.75 -0.07
CA ASN A 222 -14.70 -19.62 -0.67
C ASN A 222 -13.84 -18.35 -0.66
N HIS A 223 -12.91 -18.24 -1.61
CA HIS A 223 -11.92 -17.16 -1.69
C HIS A 223 -12.32 -16.04 -2.66
N PHE A 224 -13.47 -15.41 -2.43
CA PHE A 224 -13.98 -14.34 -3.30
C PHE A 224 -14.09 -13.04 -2.51
N ASN A 225 -13.04 -12.21 -2.56
CA ASN A 225 -12.99 -10.96 -1.79
C ASN A 225 -12.47 -9.79 -2.64
N THR A 226 -13.14 -8.65 -2.56
CA THR A 226 -12.61 -7.37 -3.04
C THR A 226 -11.81 -6.69 -1.93
N CYS A 227 -10.70 -6.05 -2.27
CA CYS A 227 -9.99 -5.16 -1.36
C CYS A 227 -9.92 -3.77 -2.00
N TYR A 228 -10.48 -2.77 -1.32
CA TYR A 228 -10.44 -1.36 -1.73
C TYR A 228 -9.54 -0.55 -0.79
N THR A 229 -8.73 0.36 -1.33
CA THR A 229 -7.99 1.36 -0.54
C THR A 229 -7.90 2.68 -1.30
N GLY A 230 -7.71 3.77 -0.58
CA GLY A 230 -7.52 5.08 -1.18
C GLY A 230 -7.17 6.16 -0.15
N GLY A 231 -6.72 7.30 -0.64
CA GLY A 231 -6.33 8.43 0.19
C GLY A 231 -5.80 9.60 -0.61
N VAL A 232 -5.49 10.69 0.08
CA VAL A 232 -4.98 11.93 -0.53
C VAL A 232 -3.45 11.99 -0.43
N VAL A 233 -2.78 12.24 -1.56
CA VAL A 233 -1.32 12.31 -1.65
C VAL A 233 -0.90 13.51 -2.48
N LYS A 234 0.20 14.17 -2.08
CA LYS A 234 0.87 15.16 -2.92
C LYS A 234 1.78 14.46 -3.93
N LEU A 235 1.56 14.72 -5.22
CA LEU A 235 2.37 14.21 -6.32
C LEU A 235 2.99 15.36 -7.11
N ASP A 236 4.19 15.12 -7.61
CA ASP A 236 4.93 16.09 -8.40
C ASP A 236 4.81 15.77 -9.90
N SER A 237 5.00 16.79 -10.74
CA SER A 237 4.95 16.59 -12.19
C SER A 237 6.03 15.60 -12.65
N GLY A 238 5.58 14.57 -13.35
CA GLY A 238 6.36 13.48 -13.90
C GLY A 238 6.43 12.24 -13.02
N ASP A 239 5.88 12.26 -11.81
CA ASP A 239 5.70 11.06 -11.00
C ASP A 239 4.77 10.06 -11.69
N ARG A 240 4.91 8.79 -11.34
CA ARG A 240 4.02 7.72 -11.83
C ARG A 240 3.35 7.01 -10.66
N LEU A 241 2.11 6.58 -10.86
CA LEU A 241 1.41 5.66 -9.97
C LEU A 241 1.29 4.29 -10.63
N GLU A 242 1.56 3.25 -9.86
CA GLU A 242 1.45 1.87 -10.26
C GLU A 242 0.76 1.05 -9.16
N LEU A 243 0.08 -0.03 -9.53
CA LEU A 243 -0.45 -1.00 -8.59
C LEU A 243 0.17 -2.36 -8.87
N LEU A 244 0.72 -2.98 -7.82
CA LEU A 244 1.28 -4.32 -7.86
C LEU A 244 0.68 -5.21 -6.77
N ILE A 245 0.57 -6.50 -7.07
CA ILE A 245 0.19 -7.53 -6.10
C ILE A 245 1.50 -8.23 -5.68
N PRO A 246 1.90 -8.17 -4.38
CA PRO A 246 3.15 -8.73 -3.88
C PRO A 246 3.05 -10.25 -3.74
N ARG A 247 2.89 -10.90 -4.89
CA ARG A 247 2.64 -12.34 -5.05
C ARG A 247 2.96 -12.73 -6.47
N THR A 248 3.62 -13.87 -6.66
CA THR A 248 3.74 -14.48 -7.98
C THR A 248 2.43 -15.14 -8.39
N HIS A 249 2.07 -15.01 -9.67
CA HIS A 249 0.90 -15.65 -10.28
C HIS A 249 -0.42 -15.52 -9.49
N ALA A 250 -0.72 -14.32 -8.99
CA ALA A 250 -1.95 -14.08 -8.23
C ALA A 250 -3.21 -14.31 -9.07
N ASN A 251 -4.18 -15.05 -8.53
CA ASN A 251 -5.49 -15.22 -9.15
C ASN A 251 -6.44 -14.08 -8.77
N ILE A 252 -6.87 -13.33 -9.77
CA ILE A 252 -7.78 -12.17 -9.63
C ILE A 252 -8.80 -12.16 -10.76
N SER A 253 -9.95 -11.50 -10.53
CA SER A 253 -10.83 -11.11 -11.64
C SER A 253 -10.22 -9.93 -12.40
N LEU A 254 -10.29 -10.01 -13.74
CA LEU A 254 -9.91 -8.94 -14.66
C LEU A 254 -11.13 -8.16 -15.19
N ASP A 255 -12.28 -8.30 -14.53
CA ASP A 255 -13.47 -7.51 -14.84
C ASP A 255 -13.28 -6.06 -14.38
N GLY A 256 -13.51 -5.11 -15.29
CA GLY A 256 -13.17 -3.70 -15.09
C GLY A 256 -14.02 -2.96 -14.06
N ASP A 257 -15.16 -3.53 -13.67
CA ASP A 257 -16.05 -3.05 -12.61
C ASP A 257 -15.60 -3.48 -11.20
N SER A 258 -14.80 -4.56 -11.10
CA SER A 258 -14.35 -5.13 -9.83
C SER A 258 -12.87 -4.87 -9.54
N THR A 259 -12.04 -4.69 -10.57
CA THR A 259 -10.60 -4.42 -10.47
C THR A 259 -10.20 -3.15 -11.23
N PHE A 260 -9.79 -2.10 -10.50
CA PHE A 260 -9.50 -0.77 -11.05
C PHE A 260 -8.49 0.03 -10.20
N LEU A 261 -7.85 1.02 -10.82
CA LEU A 261 -6.96 2.01 -10.20
C LEU A 261 -7.31 3.39 -10.76
N GLY A 262 -7.45 4.40 -9.92
CA GLY A 262 -7.72 5.75 -10.38
C GLY A 262 -7.15 6.85 -9.51
N ALA A 263 -7.09 8.05 -10.08
CA ALA A 263 -6.65 9.26 -9.41
C ALA A 263 -7.48 10.47 -9.87
N ILE A 264 -7.76 11.37 -8.93
CA ILE A 264 -8.50 12.63 -9.14
C ILE A 264 -7.65 13.77 -8.58
N LYS A 265 -7.35 14.78 -9.40
CA LYS A 265 -6.66 15.99 -8.95
C LYS A 265 -7.64 16.85 -8.13
N LEU A 266 -7.23 17.19 -6.92
CA LEU A 266 -7.98 18.09 -6.04
C LEU A 266 -7.70 19.55 -6.42
N ALA A 267 -8.68 20.40 -6.16
CA ALA A 267 -8.66 21.83 -6.50
C ALA A 267 -7.73 22.62 -5.56
#